data_AF-A0A0W0UI11-F1
#
_entry.id   AF-A0A0W0UI11-F1
#
_cell.length_a   1.000
_cell.length_b   1.000
_cell.length_c   1.000
_cell.angle_alpha   90.00
_cell.angle_beta   90.00
_cell.angle_gamma   90.00
#
_symmetry.space_group_name_H-M   'P 1'
#
loop_
_entity.id
_entity.type
_entity.pdbx_description
1 polymer ?
#
loop_
_entity_poly.entity_id
_entity_poly.type
_entity_poly.pdbx_seq_one_letter_code
_entity_poly.pdbx_strand_id
1 'polypeptide(L)'
;MRSGLLNFISELRASYWYIPLIMAIAAFLLAILTLRLDNILVWHWLETWGWLHAKNPEGARILLSTIATSMITVAGVTFSITIVAVAFAASQVGPRLATNFMRDRSNQITLGTFIATFLFCLFILLALFNANKSGIIEVDNIVFVPHISLLVAILLTLSSIIVLINFVHHIPESINMSNIIAQVGEEFACQIDRQFPINIGKEHPKKPVDIPQRYQKHKAIVAKKNGYIRILDGNSLIDIAHNNELIIQLEVRPGDYVAEDSPLLDIYFAKEIENSVCEQCLNTFVLGHKRNQEQDILFLVDEMVEIIARALSSGVNDPFTAINCMDWLQSNLLKISKTAEPSPYRYDSEDNLRLITKPISFTEFCELIFCRIQPYVCRDRNAALHLMTVIISIYNNINNHEHKITLASHAQSLKDAVTNFLMNEDSNRIRNLYNKNFST
;
A
#
# COMPACT_ATOMS: atom_id res chain seq x y z
N MET A 1 -8.68 21.04 1.34
CA MET A 1 -9.67 20.09 1.92
C MET A 1 -9.54 18.69 1.33
N ARG A 2 -9.43 18.54 0.01
CA ARG A 2 -9.35 17.22 -0.66
C ARG A 2 -8.07 16.44 -0.31
N SER A 3 -6.91 17.07 -0.31
CA SER A 3 -5.60 16.51 0.13
C SER A 3 -5.61 15.95 1.55
N GLY A 4 -6.15 16.72 2.52
CA GLY A 4 -6.28 16.27 3.91
C GLY A 4 -7.22 15.07 4.07
N LEU A 5 -8.34 15.05 3.31
CA LEU A 5 -9.23 13.89 3.27
C LEU A 5 -8.54 12.67 2.65
N LEU A 6 -7.78 12.85 1.57
CA LEU A 6 -6.98 11.78 0.96
C LEU A 6 -5.96 11.22 1.95
N ASN A 7 -5.28 12.07 2.74
CA ASN A 7 -4.35 11.61 3.77
C ASN A 7 -5.06 10.91 4.93
N PHE A 8 -6.18 11.43 5.39
CA PHE A 8 -6.95 10.79 6.45
C PHE A 8 -7.45 9.40 6.00
N ILE A 9 -8.01 9.31 4.79
CA ILE A 9 -8.45 8.04 4.21
C ILE A 9 -7.24 7.09 3.97
N SER A 10 -6.07 7.63 3.59
CA SER A 10 -4.81 6.88 3.48
C SER A 10 -4.41 6.27 4.82
N GLU A 11 -4.33 7.09 5.87
CA GLU A 11 -3.92 6.68 7.21
C GLU A 11 -4.92 5.70 7.82
N LEU A 12 -6.22 5.91 7.59
CA LEU A 12 -7.25 4.95 7.97
C LEU A 12 -7.09 3.62 7.25
N ARG A 13 -6.89 3.62 5.93
CA ARG A 13 -6.68 2.37 5.17
C ARG A 13 -5.37 1.66 5.55
N ALA A 14 -4.35 2.41 5.96
CA ALA A 14 -3.09 1.87 6.45
C ALA A 14 -3.16 1.41 7.91
N SER A 15 -4.21 1.81 8.65
CA SER A 15 -4.39 1.44 10.05
C SER A 15 -4.95 0.03 10.18
N TYR A 16 -4.28 -0.78 11.00
CA TYR A 16 -4.70 -2.13 11.34
C TYR A 16 -6.10 -2.19 11.98
N TRP A 17 -6.55 -1.11 12.62
CA TRP A 17 -7.79 -1.06 13.38
C TRP A 17 -9.02 -0.62 12.58
N TYR A 18 -8.82 -0.14 11.35
CA TYR A 18 -9.90 0.49 10.59
C TYR A 18 -11.04 -0.47 10.25
N ILE A 19 -10.74 -1.62 9.64
CA ILE A 19 -11.77 -2.63 9.32
C ILE A 19 -12.36 -3.23 10.61
N PRO A 20 -11.58 -3.64 11.63
CA PRO A 20 -12.15 -4.09 12.90
C PRO A 20 -13.12 -3.10 13.54
N LEU A 21 -12.83 -1.80 13.49
CA LEU A 21 -13.72 -0.77 14.04
C LEU A 21 -15.05 -0.70 13.27
N ILE A 22 -15.01 -0.75 11.94
CA ILE A 22 -16.23 -0.79 11.11
C ILE A 22 -17.06 -2.03 11.43
N MET A 23 -16.42 -3.19 11.54
CA MET A 23 -17.09 -4.45 11.87
C MET A 23 -17.67 -4.44 13.29
N ALA A 24 -17.01 -3.80 14.25
CA ALA A 24 -17.52 -3.61 15.61
C ALA A 24 -18.78 -2.73 15.62
N ILE A 25 -18.78 -1.62 14.87
CA ILE A 25 -19.96 -0.76 14.72
C ILE A 25 -21.10 -1.55 14.03
N ALA A 26 -20.78 -2.32 12.98
CA ALA A 26 -21.76 -3.16 12.30
C ALA A 26 -22.35 -4.23 13.23
N ALA A 27 -21.54 -4.86 14.09
CA ALA A 27 -21.99 -5.82 15.08
C ALA A 27 -22.91 -5.19 16.12
N PHE A 28 -22.62 -3.97 16.58
CA PHE A 28 -23.50 -3.22 17.47
C PHE A 28 -24.85 -2.91 16.83
N LEU A 29 -24.86 -2.40 15.60
CA LEU A 29 -26.08 -2.12 14.85
C LEU A 29 -26.89 -3.40 14.59
N LEU A 30 -26.20 -4.50 14.26
CA LEU A 30 -26.80 -5.81 14.07
C LEU A 30 -27.44 -6.31 15.36
N ALA A 31 -26.81 -6.15 16.51
CA ALA A 31 -27.37 -6.53 17.80
C ALA A 31 -28.65 -5.74 18.13
N ILE A 32 -28.68 -4.43 17.88
CA ILE A 32 -29.91 -3.62 18.04
C ILE A 32 -31.02 -4.14 17.10
N LEU A 33 -30.66 -4.43 15.85
CA LEU A 33 -31.60 -4.91 14.85
C LEU A 33 -32.19 -6.28 15.24
N THR A 34 -31.36 -7.25 15.62
CA THR A 34 -31.83 -8.59 16.00
C THR A 34 -32.69 -8.54 17.24
N LEU A 35 -32.32 -7.75 18.26
CA LEU A 35 -33.14 -7.55 19.46
C LEU A 35 -34.50 -6.91 19.15
N ARG A 36 -34.55 -5.94 18.23
CA ARG A 36 -35.83 -5.35 17.79
C ARG A 36 -36.68 -6.36 17.04
N LEU A 37 -36.08 -7.18 16.18
CA LEU A 37 -36.79 -8.23 15.46
C LEU A 37 -37.30 -9.32 16.41
N ASP A 38 -36.51 -9.70 17.41
CA ASP A 38 -36.89 -10.66 18.46
C ASP A 38 -38.10 -10.14 19.28
N ASN A 39 -38.21 -8.83 19.49
CA ASN A 39 -39.36 -8.22 20.18
C ASN A 39 -40.63 -8.11 19.29
N ILE A 40 -40.48 -7.94 17.98
CA ILE A 40 -41.59 -7.66 17.06
C ILE A 40 -42.16 -8.94 16.46
N LEU A 41 -41.31 -9.89 16.06
CA LEU A 41 -41.75 -11.11 15.40
C LEU A 41 -41.85 -12.28 16.40
N VAL A 42 -43.08 -12.58 16.82
CA VAL A 42 -43.40 -13.82 17.53
C VAL A 42 -43.45 -14.96 16.51
N TRP A 43 -42.34 -15.66 16.34
CA TRP A 43 -42.20 -16.70 15.32
C TRP A 43 -42.53 -18.10 15.87
N HIS A 44 -43.81 -18.48 15.81
CA HIS A 44 -44.30 -19.83 16.18
C HIS A 44 -43.69 -20.99 15.35
N TRP A 45 -43.20 -20.72 14.14
CA TRP A 45 -42.54 -21.71 13.25
C TRP A 45 -41.09 -22.06 13.66
N LEU A 46 -40.38 -21.18 14.36
CA LEU A 46 -39.04 -21.50 14.86
C LEU A 46 -39.14 -22.43 16.09
N GLU A 47 -40.24 -22.31 16.84
CA GLU A 47 -40.57 -23.23 17.93
C GLU A 47 -40.84 -24.65 17.42
N THR A 48 -41.35 -24.85 16.20
CA THR A 48 -41.57 -26.20 15.65
C THR A 48 -40.30 -26.89 15.12
N TRP A 49 -39.21 -26.15 14.88
CA TRP A 49 -37.89 -26.71 14.54
C TRP A 49 -37.12 -27.09 15.81
N GLY A 50 -37.31 -28.33 16.26
CA GLY A 50 -36.81 -28.87 17.54
C GLY A 50 -35.30 -28.80 17.83
N TRP A 51 -34.46 -28.35 16.89
CA TRP A 51 -33.02 -28.15 17.11
C TRP A 51 -32.67 -26.83 17.83
N LEU A 52 -33.51 -25.78 17.72
CA LEU A 52 -33.28 -24.47 18.34
C LEU A 52 -34.24 -24.20 19.51
N HIS A 53 -34.70 -25.26 20.16
CA HIS A 53 -35.65 -25.23 21.27
C HIS A 53 -34.99 -24.72 22.58
N ALA A 54 -34.43 -23.51 22.55
CA ALA A 54 -33.89 -22.82 23.70
C ALA A 54 -35.04 -22.25 24.55
N LYS A 55 -35.86 -23.13 25.15
CA LYS A 55 -36.85 -22.73 26.17
C LYS A 55 -36.20 -22.32 27.50
N ASN A 56 -34.87 -22.41 27.60
CA ASN A 56 -34.11 -22.07 28.79
C ASN A 56 -33.25 -20.79 28.56
N PRO A 57 -33.64 -19.65 29.15
CA PRO A 57 -32.87 -18.40 29.12
C PRO A 57 -31.44 -18.55 29.62
N GLU A 58 -31.23 -19.46 30.59
CA GLU A 58 -29.92 -19.75 31.13
C GLU A 58 -29.03 -20.44 30.09
N GLY A 59 -29.61 -21.34 29.28
CA GLY A 59 -28.91 -21.99 28.17
C GLY A 59 -28.46 -20.99 27.11
N ALA A 60 -29.32 -20.02 26.76
CA ALA A 60 -28.96 -18.96 25.81
C ALA A 60 -27.83 -18.07 26.34
N ARG A 61 -27.86 -17.71 27.63
CA ARG A 61 -26.77 -16.95 28.27
C ARG A 61 -25.46 -17.72 28.28
N ILE A 62 -25.48 -18.99 28.67
CA ILE A 62 -24.30 -19.86 28.68
C ILE A 62 -23.71 -19.99 27.27
N LEU A 63 -24.54 -20.18 26.24
CA LEU A 63 -24.08 -20.25 24.86
C LEU A 63 -23.43 -18.93 24.41
N LEU A 64 -24.10 -17.79 24.62
CA LEU A 64 -23.57 -16.48 24.25
C LEU A 64 -22.28 -16.15 25.02
N SER A 65 -22.20 -16.47 26.32
CA SER A 65 -21.00 -16.23 27.12
C SER A 65 -19.84 -17.14 26.69
N THR A 66 -20.13 -18.39 26.33
CA THR A 66 -19.15 -19.34 25.81
C THR A 66 -18.59 -18.86 24.47
N ILE A 67 -19.46 -18.42 23.56
CA ILE A 67 -19.06 -17.84 22.27
C ILE A 67 -18.23 -16.58 22.50
N ALA A 68 -18.71 -15.64 23.32
CA ALA A 68 -17.98 -14.40 23.60
C ALA A 68 -16.57 -14.66 24.15
N THR A 69 -16.46 -15.51 25.18
CA THR A 69 -15.18 -15.84 25.82
C THR A 69 -14.23 -16.56 24.86
N SER A 70 -14.76 -17.45 24.02
CA SER A 70 -13.97 -18.14 23.00
C SER A 70 -13.46 -17.16 21.94
N MET A 71 -14.32 -16.26 21.44
CA MET A 71 -13.97 -15.30 20.40
C MET A 71 -12.95 -14.25 20.85
N ILE A 72 -13.04 -13.73 22.08
CA ILE A 72 -12.03 -12.80 22.60
C ILE A 72 -10.68 -13.49 22.79
N THR A 73 -10.68 -14.78 23.18
CA THR A 73 -9.46 -15.58 23.32
C THR A 73 -8.81 -15.83 21.96
N VAL A 74 -9.59 -16.26 20.95
CA VAL A 74 -9.11 -16.46 19.58
C VAL A 74 -8.58 -15.14 18.99
N ALA A 75 -9.29 -14.03 19.20
CA ALA A 75 -8.81 -12.70 18.78
C ALA A 75 -7.44 -12.36 19.39
N GLY A 76 -7.23 -12.64 20.68
CA GLY A 76 -5.95 -12.43 21.34
C GLY A 76 -4.81 -13.31 20.78
N VAL A 77 -5.09 -14.58 20.48
CA VAL A 77 -4.12 -15.49 19.86
C VAL A 77 -3.78 -15.04 18.43
N THR A 78 -4.79 -14.71 17.62
CA THR A 78 -4.61 -14.18 16.26
C THR A 78 -3.77 -12.91 16.28
N PHE A 79 -4.09 -11.94 17.14
CA PHE A 79 -3.32 -10.71 17.28
C PHE A 79 -1.85 -10.98 17.66
N SER A 80 -1.62 -11.91 18.59
CA SER A 80 -0.27 -12.30 19.03
C SER A 80 0.53 -12.92 17.88
N ILE A 81 -0.08 -13.85 17.12
CA ILE A 81 0.55 -14.47 15.95
C ILE A 81 0.85 -13.42 14.88
N THR A 82 -0.06 -12.48 14.62
CA THR A 82 0.17 -11.38 13.66
C THR A 82 1.35 -10.50 14.08
N ILE A 83 1.47 -10.12 15.36
CA ILE A 83 2.64 -9.35 15.83
C ILE A 83 3.94 -10.12 15.66
N VAL A 84 3.95 -11.41 15.97
CA VAL A 84 5.13 -12.27 15.76
C VAL A 84 5.49 -12.33 14.29
N ALA A 85 4.51 -12.45 13.39
CA ALA A 85 4.73 -12.41 11.94
C ALA A 85 5.34 -11.06 11.49
N VAL A 86 4.83 -9.94 11.99
CA VAL A 86 5.38 -8.59 11.72
C VAL A 86 6.82 -8.47 12.21
N ALA A 87 7.11 -8.96 13.42
CA ALA A 87 8.45 -8.95 13.99
C ALA A 87 9.42 -9.79 13.15
N PHE A 88 9.00 -10.97 12.70
CA PHE A 88 9.76 -11.82 11.79
C PHE A 88 10.00 -11.13 10.43
N ALA A 89 8.99 -10.49 9.84
CA ALA A 89 9.15 -9.77 8.59
C ALA A 89 10.13 -8.58 8.73
N ALA A 90 10.04 -7.83 9.83
CA ALA A 90 10.97 -6.73 10.12
C ALA A 90 12.42 -7.24 10.28
N SER A 91 12.61 -8.37 10.96
CA SER A 91 13.94 -8.94 11.20
C SER A 91 14.54 -9.53 9.93
N GLN A 92 13.78 -10.34 9.20
CA GLN A 92 14.28 -11.09 8.05
C GLN A 92 14.31 -10.26 6.76
N VAL A 93 13.35 -9.36 6.57
CA VAL A 93 13.12 -8.75 5.24
C VAL A 93 13.36 -7.25 5.25
N GLY A 94 12.70 -6.48 6.12
CA GLY A 94 12.85 -5.03 6.12
C GLY A 94 11.87 -4.33 7.06
N PRO A 95 12.27 -3.27 7.81
CA PRO A 95 11.32 -2.44 8.55
C PRO A 95 10.21 -1.83 7.67
N ARG A 96 10.46 -1.62 6.37
CA ARG A 96 9.44 -1.09 5.44
C ARG A 96 8.31 -2.10 5.20
N LEU A 97 8.68 -3.37 4.97
CA LEU A 97 7.74 -4.45 4.69
C LEU A 97 6.88 -4.82 5.91
N ALA A 98 7.39 -4.60 7.13
CA ALA A 98 6.60 -4.76 8.35
C ALA A 98 5.32 -3.89 8.34
N THR A 99 5.35 -2.73 7.68
CA THR A 99 4.17 -1.87 7.54
C THR A 99 3.14 -2.43 6.55
N ASN A 100 3.57 -3.22 5.57
CA ASN A 100 2.66 -3.89 4.62
C ASN A 100 1.82 -4.97 5.33
N PHE A 101 2.40 -5.72 6.27
CA PHE A 101 1.66 -6.71 7.08
C PHE A 101 0.53 -6.09 7.90
N MET A 102 0.72 -4.87 8.41
CA MET A 102 -0.32 -4.14 9.16
C MET A 102 -1.45 -3.62 8.26
N ARG A 103 -1.17 -3.44 6.96
CA ARG A 103 -2.13 -3.02 5.93
C ARG A 103 -2.85 -4.22 5.28
N ASP A 104 -2.48 -5.44 5.63
CA ASP A 104 -3.06 -6.65 5.08
C ASP A 104 -4.54 -6.80 5.46
N ARG A 105 -5.41 -6.81 4.44
CA ARG A 105 -6.86 -6.92 4.61
C ARG A 105 -7.29 -8.25 5.22
N SER A 106 -6.58 -9.35 4.94
CA SER A 106 -6.92 -10.66 5.48
C SER A 106 -6.76 -10.66 7.01
N ASN A 107 -5.65 -10.09 7.50
CA ASN A 107 -5.40 -9.94 8.94
C ASN A 107 -6.43 -9.01 9.61
N GLN A 108 -6.76 -7.88 8.96
CA GLN A 108 -7.74 -6.92 9.47
C GLN A 108 -9.17 -7.50 9.52
N ILE A 109 -9.60 -8.23 8.49
CA ILE A 109 -10.91 -8.91 8.46
C ILE A 109 -10.97 -10.03 9.49
N THR A 110 -9.88 -10.79 9.65
CA THR A 110 -9.80 -11.87 10.64
C THR A 110 -10.02 -11.34 12.05
N LEU A 111 -9.21 -10.37 12.47
CA LEU A 111 -9.34 -9.78 13.80
C LEU A 111 -10.70 -9.09 13.97
N GLY A 112 -11.15 -8.37 12.94
CA GLY A 112 -12.45 -7.71 12.94
C GLY A 112 -13.61 -8.67 13.11
N THR A 113 -13.55 -9.86 12.50
CA THR A 113 -14.58 -10.91 12.62
C THR A 113 -14.68 -11.41 14.06
N PHE A 114 -13.56 -11.74 14.70
CA PHE A 114 -13.57 -12.24 16.08
C PHE A 114 -14.04 -11.18 17.08
N ILE A 115 -13.56 -9.94 16.94
CA ILE A 115 -14.00 -8.82 17.77
C ILE A 115 -15.49 -8.52 17.56
N ALA A 116 -15.96 -8.53 16.31
CA ALA A 116 -17.36 -8.30 15.98
C ALA A 116 -18.29 -9.38 16.58
N THR A 117 -17.94 -10.66 16.44
CA THR A 117 -18.71 -11.77 17.03
C THR A 117 -18.73 -11.69 18.56
N PHE A 118 -17.59 -11.37 19.18
CA PHE A 118 -17.50 -11.13 20.62
C PHE A 118 -18.42 -9.99 21.07
N LEU A 119 -18.31 -8.82 20.42
CA LEU A 119 -19.11 -7.64 20.75
C LEU A 119 -20.60 -7.87 20.53
N PHE A 120 -20.98 -8.53 19.43
CA PHE A 120 -22.37 -8.92 19.18
C PHE A 120 -22.91 -9.73 20.36
N CYS A 121 -22.23 -10.81 20.78
CA CYS A 121 -22.65 -11.63 21.90
C CYS A 121 -22.71 -10.85 23.22
N LEU A 122 -21.74 -9.95 23.46
CA LEU A 122 -21.71 -9.09 24.65
C LEU A 122 -22.90 -8.12 24.68
N PHE A 123 -23.26 -7.51 23.55
CA PHE A 123 -24.40 -6.60 23.48
C PHE A 123 -25.73 -7.33 23.71
N ILE A 124 -25.89 -8.55 23.19
CA ILE A 124 -27.07 -9.38 23.48
C ILE A 124 -27.11 -9.76 24.97
N LEU A 125 -25.99 -10.17 25.56
CA LEU A 125 -25.90 -10.46 27.00
C LEU A 125 -26.24 -9.22 27.86
N LEU A 126 -25.76 -8.05 27.47
CA LEU A 126 -26.07 -6.79 28.16
C LEU A 126 -27.56 -6.47 28.09
N ALA A 127 -28.20 -6.68 26.93
CA ALA A 127 -29.63 -6.51 26.77
C ALA A 127 -30.43 -7.51 27.63
N LEU A 128 -30.02 -8.78 27.67
CA LEU A 128 -30.62 -9.81 28.54
C LEU A 128 -30.49 -9.48 30.03
N PHE A 129 -29.36 -8.91 30.43
CA PHE A 129 -29.14 -8.46 31.81
C PHE A 129 -30.07 -7.29 32.17
N ASN A 130 -30.19 -6.30 31.29
CA ASN A 130 -31.05 -5.13 31.49
C ASN A 130 -32.55 -5.48 31.47
N ALA A 131 -32.96 -6.42 30.61
CA ALA A 131 -34.34 -6.90 30.55
C ALA A 131 -34.76 -7.55 31.89
N ASN A 132 -33.89 -8.39 32.48
CA ASN A 132 -34.18 -9.05 33.76
C ASN A 132 -34.15 -8.11 34.97
N LYS A 133 -33.37 -7.02 34.92
CA LYS A 133 -33.24 -6.08 36.05
C LYS A 133 -34.36 -5.03 36.08
N SER A 134 -34.98 -4.74 34.94
CA SER A 134 -35.97 -3.67 34.84
C SER A 134 -37.38 -4.11 35.25
N GLY A 135 -37.70 -5.41 35.30
CA GLY A 135 -39.06 -5.89 35.61
C GLY A 135 -40.12 -5.49 34.58
N ILE A 136 -39.73 -4.95 33.41
CA ILE A 136 -40.64 -4.33 32.43
C ILE A 136 -41.34 -5.38 31.53
N ILE A 137 -41.05 -6.67 31.69
CA ILE A 137 -41.71 -7.76 30.96
C ILE A 137 -42.11 -8.88 31.92
N GLU A 138 -42.79 -8.53 33.02
CA GLU A 138 -43.63 -9.47 33.80
C GLU A 138 -45.10 -9.35 33.35
N VAL A 139 -45.35 -9.46 32.05
CA VAL A 139 -46.68 -9.80 31.55
C VAL A 139 -46.54 -11.22 31.00
N ASP A 140 -47.11 -12.18 31.74
CA ASP A 140 -47.22 -13.64 31.44
C ASP A 140 -46.10 -14.63 31.83
N ASN A 141 -45.17 -14.34 32.75
CA ASN A 141 -44.18 -15.35 33.23
C ASN A 141 -43.26 -15.95 32.13
N ILE A 142 -43.25 -15.39 30.92
CA ILE A 142 -42.39 -15.85 29.82
C ILE A 142 -41.10 -15.05 29.85
N VAL A 143 -40.01 -15.66 30.35
CA VAL A 143 -38.68 -15.06 30.28
C VAL A 143 -38.29 -14.88 28.81
N PHE A 144 -37.97 -13.65 28.42
CA PHE A 144 -37.59 -13.31 27.05
C PHE A 144 -36.31 -14.04 26.62
N VAL A 145 -36.40 -14.87 25.58
CA VAL A 145 -35.27 -15.54 24.92
C VAL A 145 -35.16 -15.06 23.48
N PRO A 146 -34.09 -14.34 23.10
CA PRO A 146 -33.93 -13.78 21.74
C PRO A 146 -33.42 -14.85 20.78
N HIS A 147 -34.35 -15.58 20.15
CA HIS A 147 -34.03 -16.70 19.27
C HIS A 147 -33.29 -16.27 17.98
N ILE A 148 -33.67 -15.14 17.37
CA ILE A 148 -33.00 -14.61 16.17
C ILE A 148 -31.57 -14.21 16.52
N SER A 149 -31.39 -13.51 17.64
CA SER A 149 -30.05 -13.12 18.10
C SER A 149 -29.17 -14.35 18.37
N LEU A 150 -29.71 -15.43 18.94
CA LEU A 150 -28.98 -16.67 19.15
C LEU A 150 -28.59 -17.35 17.83
N LEU A 151 -29.51 -17.42 16.85
CA LEU A 151 -29.23 -17.96 15.52
C LEU A 151 -28.13 -17.17 14.82
N VAL A 152 -28.19 -15.84 14.88
CA VAL A 152 -27.17 -14.95 14.32
C VAL A 152 -25.82 -15.15 15.02
N ALA A 153 -25.80 -15.29 16.35
CA ALA A 153 -24.57 -15.60 17.09
C ALA A 153 -23.92 -16.91 16.62
N ILE A 154 -24.73 -17.96 16.40
CA ILE A 154 -24.25 -19.25 15.88
C ILE A 154 -23.69 -19.08 14.46
N LEU A 155 -24.39 -18.37 13.58
CA LEU A 155 -23.91 -18.10 12.22
C LEU A 155 -22.59 -17.33 12.22
N LEU A 156 -22.47 -16.27 13.03
CA LEU A 156 -21.23 -15.50 13.18
C LEU A 156 -20.09 -16.37 13.73
N THR A 157 -20.38 -17.30 14.63
CA THR A 157 -19.39 -18.26 15.16
C THR A 157 -18.92 -19.21 14.06
N LEU A 158 -19.82 -19.76 13.24
CA LEU A 158 -19.46 -20.61 12.11
C LEU A 158 -18.63 -19.83 11.07
N SER A 159 -19.01 -18.59 10.75
CA SER A 159 -18.21 -17.71 9.89
C SER A 159 -16.82 -17.45 10.49
N SER A 160 -16.73 -17.27 11.80
CA SER A 160 -15.47 -17.08 12.52
C SER A 160 -14.56 -18.31 12.38
N ILE A 161 -15.10 -19.54 12.41
CA ILE A 161 -14.30 -20.75 12.17
C ILE A 161 -13.72 -20.78 10.76
N ILE A 162 -14.51 -20.43 9.74
CA ILE A 162 -14.04 -20.36 8.35
C ILE A 162 -12.91 -19.34 8.21
N VAL A 163 -13.10 -18.16 8.80
CA VAL A 163 -12.11 -17.08 8.82
C VAL A 163 -10.84 -17.50 9.57
N LEU A 164 -10.96 -18.26 10.67
CA LEU A 164 -9.83 -18.81 11.41
C LEU A 164 -9.03 -19.81 10.56
N ILE A 165 -9.70 -20.70 9.84
CA ILE A 165 -9.03 -21.66 8.93
C ILE A 165 -8.27 -20.89 7.84
N ASN A 166 -8.91 -19.87 7.24
CA ASN A 166 -8.25 -19.00 6.27
C ASN A 166 -7.04 -18.28 6.88
N PHE A 167 -7.15 -17.77 8.10
CA PHE A 167 -6.04 -17.10 8.80
C PHE A 167 -4.85 -18.03 9.04
N VAL A 168 -5.11 -19.26 9.47
CA VAL A 168 -4.05 -20.26 9.71
C VAL A 168 -3.30 -20.61 8.43
N HIS A 169 -3.97 -20.56 7.27
CA HIS A 169 -3.33 -20.74 5.97
C HIS A 169 -2.61 -19.47 5.48
N HIS A 170 -3.23 -18.31 5.69
CA HIS A 170 -2.75 -17.00 5.24
C HIS A 170 -1.44 -16.58 5.93
N ILE A 171 -1.29 -16.81 7.23
CA ILE A 171 -0.10 -16.35 7.97
C ILE A 171 1.20 -16.97 7.43
N PRO A 172 1.34 -18.30 7.29
CA PRO A 172 2.54 -18.90 6.70
C PRO A 172 2.83 -18.40 5.28
N GLU A 173 1.80 -18.24 4.44
CA GLU A 173 1.95 -17.73 3.08
C GLU A 173 2.39 -16.26 3.06
N SER A 174 1.88 -15.44 3.97
CA SER A 174 2.27 -14.04 4.11
C SER A 174 3.73 -13.89 4.53
N ILE A 175 4.28 -14.88 5.26
CA ILE A 175 5.68 -14.90 5.70
C ILE A 175 6.60 -15.51 4.63
N ASN A 176 6.06 -16.23 3.64
CA ASN A 176 6.85 -16.85 2.59
C ASN A 176 7.53 -15.77 1.73
N MET A 177 8.86 -15.83 1.66
CA MET A 177 9.67 -14.81 1.00
C MET A 177 9.32 -14.63 -0.48
N SER A 178 9.06 -15.71 -1.21
CA SER A 178 8.68 -15.65 -2.62
C SER A 178 7.34 -14.96 -2.82
N ASN A 179 6.38 -15.17 -1.91
CA ASN A 179 5.07 -14.51 -1.96
C ASN A 179 5.19 -13.01 -1.63
N ILE A 180 6.01 -12.64 -0.65
CA ILE A 180 6.26 -11.23 -0.32
C ILE A 180 6.87 -10.51 -1.53
N ILE A 181 7.89 -11.10 -2.16
CA ILE A 181 8.50 -10.54 -3.37
C ILE A 181 7.46 -10.44 -4.48
N ALA A 182 6.67 -11.48 -4.72
CA ALA A 182 5.63 -11.45 -5.74
C ALA A 182 4.61 -10.33 -5.48
N GLN A 183 4.15 -10.18 -4.25
CA GLN A 183 3.20 -9.13 -3.88
C GLN A 183 3.76 -7.72 -4.12
N VAL A 184 5.02 -7.46 -3.73
CA VAL A 184 5.67 -6.15 -3.99
C VAL A 184 5.85 -5.94 -5.50
N GLY A 185 6.21 -6.99 -6.24
CA GLY A 185 6.40 -6.92 -7.69
C GLY A 185 5.10 -6.68 -8.47
N GLU A 186 3.99 -7.29 -8.04
CA GLU A 186 2.64 -7.09 -8.58
C GLU A 186 2.08 -5.70 -8.23
N GLU A 187 2.28 -5.24 -7.00
CA GLU A 187 1.88 -3.88 -6.62
C GLU A 187 2.67 -2.86 -7.44
N PHE A 188 3.97 -3.08 -7.68
CA PHE A 188 4.76 -2.21 -8.56
C PHE A 188 4.19 -2.19 -9.98
N ALA A 189 3.86 -3.36 -10.55
CA ALA A 189 3.24 -3.45 -11.86
C ALA A 189 1.89 -2.71 -11.92
N CYS A 190 1.09 -2.79 -10.85
CA CYS A 190 -0.20 -2.11 -10.75
C CYS A 190 -0.05 -0.59 -10.61
N GLN A 191 0.96 -0.13 -9.85
CA GLN A 191 1.28 1.29 -9.71
C GLN A 191 1.79 1.88 -11.02
N ILE A 192 2.56 1.13 -11.81
CA ILE A 192 2.92 1.53 -13.18
C ILE A 192 1.63 1.78 -14.00
N ASP A 193 0.65 0.87 -13.99
CA ASP A 193 -0.59 1.09 -14.77
C ASP A 193 -1.44 2.27 -14.28
N ARG A 194 -1.43 2.54 -12.97
CA ARG A 194 -2.28 3.57 -12.36
C ARG A 194 -1.66 4.96 -12.34
N GLN A 195 -0.34 5.03 -12.29
CA GLN A 195 0.40 6.26 -12.00
C GLN A 195 1.51 6.56 -13.00
N PHE A 196 1.78 5.67 -13.96
CA PHE A 196 2.83 5.87 -14.96
C PHE A 196 2.26 5.89 -16.40
N PRO A 197 2.48 6.98 -17.17
CA PRO A 197 2.97 8.28 -16.71
C PRO A 197 1.95 8.95 -15.77
N ILE A 198 2.40 9.89 -14.93
CA ILE A 198 1.59 10.52 -13.87
C ILE A 198 0.23 10.99 -14.41
N ASN A 199 -0.87 10.43 -13.90
CA ASN A 199 -2.25 10.74 -14.31
C ASN A 199 -2.76 12.08 -13.74
N ILE A 200 -2.02 13.17 -13.98
CA ILE A 200 -2.43 14.54 -13.63
C ILE A 200 -2.66 15.31 -14.93
N GLY A 201 -3.88 15.83 -15.12
CA GLY A 201 -4.23 16.61 -16.32
C GLY A 201 -4.10 15.85 -17.64
N LYS A 202 -4.17 16.59 -18.76
CA LYS A 202 -3.87 16.04 -20.08
C LYS A 202 -2.37 16.09 -20.35
N GLU A 203 -1.81 14.98 -20.82
CA GLU A 203 -0.43 14.91 -21.28
C GLU A 203 -0.33 15.14 -22.79
N HIS A 204 0.60 16.00 -23.23
CA HIS A 204 0.92 16.17 -24.64
C HIS A 204 2.42 15.86 -24.87
N PRO A 205 2.77 14.68 -25.43
CA PRO A 205 4.15 14.19 -25.48
C PRO A 205 5.08 14.87 -26.49
N LYS A 206 4.61 15.90 -27.23
CA LYS A 206 5.37 16.47 -28.37
C LYS A 206 5.34 18.00 -28.49
N LYS A 207 4.91 18.72 -27.45
CA LYS A 207 4.99 20.18 -27.43
C LYS A 207 6.08 20.59 -26.45
N PRO A 208 7.33 20.85 -26.90
CA PRO A 208 8.23 21.69 -26.11
C PRO A 208 7.57 23.06 -26.03
N VAL A 209 7.31 23.52 -24.81
CA VAL A 209 6.66 24.80 -24.59
C VAL A 209 7.58 25.64 -23.72
N ASP A 210 8.09 26.72 -24.30
CA ASP A 210 8.62 27.82 -23.50
C ASP A 210 7.47 28.39 -22.68
N ILE A 211 7.74 28.66 -21.40
CA ILE A 211 6.81 29.38 -20.53
C ILE A 211 6.45 30.68 -21.27
N PRO A 212 5.16 30.91 -21.62
CA PRO A 212 4.77 32.06 -22.42
C PRO A 212 5.30 33.36 -21.82
N GLN A 213 5.84 34.25 -22.66
CA GLN A 213 6.48 35.51 -22.23
C GLN A 213 5.60 36.39 -21.33
N ARG A 214 4.28 36.20 -21.31
CA ARG A 214 3.37 36.88 -20.38
C ARG A 214 3.58 36.48 -18.91
N TYR A 215 4.21 35.33 -18.65
CA TYR A 215 4.44 34.77 -17.31
C TYR A 215 5.90 34.95 -16.86
N GLN A 216 6.41 36.18 -16.91
CA GLN A 216 7.82 36.49 -16.56
C GLN A 216 8.07 36.59 -15.05
N LYS A 217 7.05 36.90 -14.25
CA LYS A 217 7.18 36.96 -12.79
C LYS A 217 7.03 35.55 -12.24
N HIS A 218 7.93 35.17 -11.33
CA HIS A 218 7.86 33.91 -10.62
C HIS A 218 7.92 34.13 -9.10
N LYS A 219 7.29 33.25 -8.33
CA LYS A 219 7.37 33.21 -6.87
C LYS A 219 7.48 31.77 -6.40
N ALA A 220 8.55 31.47 -5.68
CA ALA A 220 8.74 30.19 -5.04
C ALA A 220 7.80 30.04 -3.83
N ILE A 221 7.16 28.89 -3.72
CA ILE A 221 6.44 28.46 -2.53
C ILE A 221 7.31 27.44 -1.81
N VAL A 222 7.61 27.75 -0.55
CA VAL A 222 8.49 26.93 0.29
C VAL A 222 7.71 26.11 1.32
N ALA A 223 8.29 25.00 1.76
CA ALA A 223 7.72 24.13 2.76
C ALA A 223 7.69 24.81 4.15
N LYS A 224 6.54 24.75 4.82
CA LYS A 224 6.38 25.28 6.19
C LYS A 224 6.90 24.34 7.30
N LYS A 225 7.21 23.09 6.95
CA LYS A 225 7.61 22.03 7.89
C LYS A 225 8.51 21.02 7.18
N ASN A 226 9.28 20.30 7.98
CA ASN A 226 10.08 19.16 7.53
C ASN A 226 9.21 17.89 7.37
N GLY A 227 9.49 17.07 6.35
CA GLY A 227 8.89 15.74 6.21
C GLY A 227 8.94 15.17 4.79
N TYR A 228 8.42 13.95 4.64
CA TYR A 228 8.25 13.32 3.34
C TYR A 228 6.95 13.74 2.68
N ILE A 229 6.97 14.04 1.39
CA ILE A 229 5.77 14.30 0.60
C ILE A 229 5.03 12.99 0.40
N ARG A 230 3.90 12.82 1.09
CA ARG A 230 3.05 11.62 0.97
C ARG A 230 1.99 11.77 -0.10
N ILE A 231 1.38 12.95 -0.16
CA ILE A 231 0.31 13.24 -1.11
C ILE A 231 0.55 14.59 -1.77
N LEU A 232 0.43 14.58 -3.10
CA LEU A 232 0.38 15.74 -3.96
C LEU A 232 -0.92 15.70 -4.75
N ASP A 233 -1.83 16.64 -4.46
CA ASP A 233 -3.08 16.79 -5.23
C ASP A 233 -2.86 17.64 -6.49
N GLY A 234 -2.35 17.00 -7.54
CA GLY A 234 -2.05 17.64 -8.82
C GLY A 234 -3.28 18.19 -9.56
N ASN A 235 -4.46 17.59 -9.38
CA ASN A 235 -5.68 18.08 -10.01
C ASN A 235 -6.12 19.40 -9.38
N SER A 236 -6.06 19.49 -8.04
CA SER A 236 -6.29 20.77 -7.36
C SER A 236 -5.28 21.85 -7.80
N LEU A 237 -4.03 21.49 -8.06
CA LEU A 237 -3.04 22.44 -8.61
C LEU A 237 -3.41 22.92 -10.01
N ILE A 238 -3.90 22.05 -10.89
CA ILE A 238 -4.40 22.44 -12.21
C ILE A 238 -5.60 23.38 -12.08
N ASP A 239 -6.56 23.08 -11.20
CA ASP A 239 -7.75 23.92 -10.98
C ASP A 239 -7.34 25.32 -10.46
N ILE A 240 -6.40 25.38 -9.51
CA ILE A 240 -5.86 26.65 -9.01
C ILE A 240 -5.16 27.42 -10.14
N ALA A 241 -4.34 26.75 -10.94
CA ALA A 241 -3.64 27.37 -12.06
C ALA A 241 -4.58 27.85 -13.17
N HIS A 242 -5.66 27.11 -13.44
CA HIS A 242 -6.70 27.49 -14.38
C HIS A 242 -7.42 28.76 -13.92
N ASN A 243 -7.96 28.75 -12.70
CA ASN A 243 -8.81 29.83 -12.18
C ASN A 243 -8.08 31.17 -11.99
N ASN A 244 -6.76 31.13 -11.79
CA ASN A 244 -5.94 32.32 -11.55
C ASN A 244 -5.03 32.67 -12.73
N GLU A 245 -5.18 31.99 -13.88
CA GLU A 245 -4.30 32.13 -15.04
C GLU A 245 -2.80 32.03 -14.70
N LEU A 246 -2.39 30.89 -14.15
CA LEU A 246 -1.00 30.63 -13.71
C LEU A 246 -0.38 29.45 -14.44
N ILE A 247 0.95 29.36 -14.34
CA ILE A 247 1.71 28.13 -14.61
C ILE A 247 2.46 27.76 -13.33
N ILE A 248 2.31 26.52 -12.90
CA ILE A 248 2.93 26.01 -11.68
C ILE A 248 4.02 25.01 -12.11
N GLN A 249 5.24 25.17 -11.60
CA GLN A 249 6.33 24.21 -11.79
C GLN A 249 6.63 23.52 -10.47
N LEU A 250 6.54 22.20 -10.43
CA LEU A 250 6.86 21.42 -9.24
C LEU A 250 8.36 21.19 -9.14
N GLU A 251 8.91 21.50 -7.98
CA GLU A 251 10.32 21.23 -7.67
C GLU A 251 10.53 19.88 -6.99
N VAL A 252 9.44 19.27 -6.52
CA VAL A 252 9.44 18.06 -5.69
C VAL A 252 8.42 17.04 -6.19
N ARG A 253 8.59 15.78 -5.77
CA ARG A 253 7.72 14.64 -6.10
C ARG A 253 7.22 13.94 -4.83
N PRO A 254 6.10 13.22 -4.89
CA PRO A 254 5.76 12.27 -3.84
C PRO A 254 6.93 11.32 -3.57
N GLY A 255 7.27 11.14 -2.30
CA GLY A 255 8.44 10.37 -1.86
C GLY A 255 9.63 11.23 -1.42
N ASP A 256 9.76 12.46 -1.91
CA ASP A 256 10.88 13.34 -1.56
C ASP A 256 10.78 13.80 -0.10
N TYR A 257 11.94 13.91 0.56
CA TYR A 257 12.05 14.59 1.84
C TYR A 257 12.29 16.08 1.61
N VAL A 258 11.48 16.92 2.24
CA VAL A 258 11.64 18.38 2.21
C VAL A 258 11.97 18.89 3.60
N ALA A 259 12.93 19.82 3.67
CA ALA A 259 13.17 20.58 4.88
C ALA A 259 12.28 21.83 4.90
N GLU A 260 12.10 22.41 6.09
CA GLU A 260 11.52 23.75 6.23
C GLU A 260 12.27 24.75 5.35
N ASP A 261 11.53 25.66 4.74
CA ASP A 261 12.00 26.64 3.75
C ASP A 261 12.55 26.07 2.43
N SER A 262 12.46 24.75 2.20
CA SER A 262 12.80 24.15 0.90
C SER A 262 11.74 24.49 -0.16
N PRO A 263 12.13 24.78 -1.41
CA PRO A 263 11.19 25.06 -2.48
C PRO A 263 10.34 23.81 -2.80
N LEU A 264 9.01 23.97 -2.80
CA LEU A 264 8.06 22.95 -3.22
C LEU A 264 7.66 23.13 -4.68
N LEU A 265 7.36 24.36 -5.06
CA LEU A 265 6.95 24.72 -6.41
C LEU A 265 7.25 26.19 -6.70
N ASP A 266 7.32 26.52 -7.98
CA ASP A 266 7.37 27.88 -8.49
C ASP A 266 6.06 28.21 -9.20
N ILE A 267 5.50 29.38 -8.87
CA ILE A 267 4.33 29.91 -9.58
C ILE A 267 4.79 31.01 -10.52
N TYR A 268 4.51 30.83 -11.81
CA TYR A 268 4.67 31.84 -12.85
C TYR A 268 3.33 32.53 -13.12
N PHE A 269 3.33 33.86 -13.11
CA PHE A 269 2.12 34.68 -13.18
C PHE A 269 2.30 35.94 -14.02
N ALA A 270 1.21 36.38 -14.64
CA ALA A 270 1.17 37.61 -15.44
C ALA A 270 0.77 38.83 -14.60
N LYS A 271 -0.15 38.62 -13.64
CA LYS A 271 -0.64 39.62 -12.68
C LYS A 271 -0.27 39.21 -11.27
N GLU A 272 -0.14 40.18 -10.37
CA GLU A 272 0.19 39.88 -8.97
C GLU A 272 -0.82 38.89 -8.38
N ILE A 273 -0.29 37.91 -7.66
CA ILE A 273 -1.07 36.85 -7.03
C ILE A 273 -1.36 37.21 -5.58
N GLU A 274 -2.59 36.96 -5.15
CA GLU A 274 -2.97 37.09 -3.76
C GLU A 274 -2.28 36.03 -2.89
N ASN A 275 -2.05 36.34 -1.61
CA ASN A 275 -1.49 35.38 -0.66
C ASN A 275 -2.42 34.18 -0.44
N SER A 276 -3.73 34.33 -0.66
CA SER A 276 -4.73 33.27 -0.60
C SER A 276 -4.42 32.12 -1.57
N VAL A 277 -3.95 32.43 -2.77
CA VAL A 277 -3.55 31.45 -3.80
C VAL A 277 -2.32 30.67 -3.34
N CYS A 278 -1.33 31.35 -2.75
CA CYS A 278 -0.15 30.69 -2.20
C CYS A 278 -0.52 29.69 -1.10
N GLU A 279 -1.47 30.03 -0.23
CA GLU A 279 -1.96 29.10 0.81
C GLU A 279 -2.74 27.92 0.22
N GLN A 280 -3.54 28.15 -0.82
CA GLN A 280 -4.24 27.07 -1.53
C GLN A 280 -3.25 26.07 -2.13
N CYS A 281 -2.18 26.54 -2.78
CA CYS A 281 -1.10 25.71 -3.29
C CYS A 281 -0.38 24.94 -2.17
N LEU A 282 -0.08 25.57 -1.04
CA LEU A 282 0.51 24.86 0.10
C LEU A 282 -0.40 23.73 0.61
N ASN A 283 -1.70 23.96 0.63
CA ASN A 283 -2.69 22.99 1.09
C ASN A 283 -2.85 21.79 0.14
N THR A 284 -2.26 21.77 -1.06
CA THR A 284 -2.27 20.59 -1.94
C THR A 284 -1.22 19.56 -1.55
N PHE A 285 -0.26 19.93 -0.70
CA PHE A 285 0.79 19.04 -0.20
C PHE A 285 0.41 18.47 1.16
N VAL A 286 0.69 17.18 1.34
CA VAL A 286 0.63 16.53 2.64
C VAL A 286 2.00 15.96 2.96
N LEU A 287 2.58 16.47 4.04
CA LEU A 287 3.84 15.99 4.60
C LEU A 287 3.58 14.95 5.69
N GLY A 288 4.43 13.93 5.77
CA GLY A 288 4.42 12.94 6.85
C GLY A 288 5.82 12.57 7.33
N HIS A 289 5.89 11.93 8.50
CA HIS A 289 7.17 11.50 9.09
C HIS A 289 7.80 10.30 8.38
N LYS A 290 7.03 9.56 7.58
CA LYS A 290 7.46 8.37 6.85
C LYS A 290 7.01 8.46 5.39
N ARG A 291 7.85 7.96 4.49
CA ARG A 291 7.54 7.69 3.09
C ARG A 291 6.44 6.61 3.00
N ASN A 292 5.57 6.67 2.00
CA ASN A 292 4.51 5.67 1.78
C ASN A 292 4.38 5.32 0.30
N GLN A 293 3.86 4.13 0.00
CA GLN A 293 3.70 3.60 -1.36
C GLN A 293 2.54 4.20 -2.17
N GLU A 294 1.80 5.18 -1.66
CA GLU A 294 0.50 5.55 -2.26
C GLU A 294 0.58 6.37 -3.54
N GLN A 295 1.54 7.28 -3.65
CA GLN A 295 1.79 8.08 -4.84
C GLN A 295 3.25 8.01 -5.28
N ASP A 296 4.00 7.09 -4.69
CA ASP A 296 5.44 7.02 -4.81
C ASP A 296 5.83 5.63 -5.27
N ILE A 297 5.92 5.50 -6.59
CA ILE A 297 6.27 4.27 -7.29
C ILE A 297 7.70 3.82 -6.91
N LEU A 298 8.61 4.78 -6.65
CA LEU A 298 10.00 4.49 -6.29
C LEU A 298 10.13 3.90 -4.88
N PHE A 299 9.09 3.99 -4.04
CA PHE A 299 9.07 3.30 -2.75
C PHE A 299 9.13 1.78 -2.92
N LEU A 300 8.44 1.23 -3.91
CA LEU A 300 8.42 -0.22 -4.17
C LEU A 300 9.76 -0.71 -4.75
N VAL A 301 10.42 0.14 -5.53
CA VAL A 301 11.80 -0.08 -5.96
C VAL A 301 12.74 -0.15 -4.75
N ASP A 302 12.64 0.81 -3.81
CA ASP A 302 13.41 0.78 -2.58
C ASP A 302 13.17 -0.50 -1.77
N GLU A 303 11.92 -0.98 -1.67
CA GLU A 303 11.62 -2.23 -0.96
C GLU A 303 12.32 -3.44 -1.61
N MET A 304 12.28 -3.55 -2.95
CA MET A 304 13.00 -4.60 -3.68
C MET A 304 14.52 -4.50 -3.49
N VAL A 305 15.08 -3.30 -3.56
CA VAL A 305 16.51 -3.05 -3.34
C VAL A 305 16.91 -3.43 -1.91
N GLU A 306 16.09 -3.10 -0.91
CA GLU A 306 16.31 -3.46 0.49
C GLU A 306 16.30 -4.97 0.69
N ILE A 307 15.37 -5.69 0.05
CA ILE A 307 15.34 -7.15 0.05
C ILE A 307 16.63 -7.73 -0.55
N ILE A 308 17.04 -7.25 -1.73
CA ILE A 308 18.27 -7.72 -2.41
C ILE A 308 19.49 -7.48 -1.53
N ALA A 309 19.62 -6.28 -0.97
CA ALA A 309 20.74 -5.90 -0.12
C ALA A 309 20.83 -6.76 1.15
N ARG A 310 19.69 -7.07 1.79
CA ARG A 310 19.65 -7.94 2.98
C ARG A 310 19.91 -9.40 2.63
N ALA A 311 19.31 -9.91 1.56
CA ALA A 311 19.50 -11.29 1.12
C ALA A 311 20.97 -11.57 0.78
N LEU A 312 21.66 -10.62 0.14
CA LEU A 312 23.08 -10.71 -0.19
C LEU A 312 24.02 -10.21 0.92
N SER A 313 23.49 -9.83 2.08
CA SER A 313 24.32 -9.44 3.22
C SER A 313 25.04 -10.65 3.79
N SER A 314 26.22 -10.42 4.40
CA SER A 314 27.04 -11.48 5.00
C SER A 314 26.35 -12.28 6.10
N GLY A 315 25.25 -11.76 6.68
CA GLY A 315 24.48 -12.43 7.71
C GLY A 315 23.40 -13.39 7.17
N VAL A 316 22.94 -13.21 5.93
CA VAL A 316 21.89 -14.04 5.33
C VAL A 316 22.46 -14.93 4.23
N ASN A 317 23.21 -14.35 3.28
CA ASN A 317 23.82 -15.04 2.13
C ASN A 317 22.83 -15.92 1.33
N ASP A 318 21.67 -15.36 0.99
CA ASP A 318 20.65 -16.01 0.17
C ASP A 318 20.56 -15.34 -1.23
N PRO A 319 21.39 -15.77 -2.19
CA PRO A 319 21.36 -15.22 -3.53
C PRO A 319 20.09 -15.54 -4.32
N PHE A 320 19.36 -16.61 -3.98
CA PHE A 320 18.14 -16.98 -4.72
C PHE A 320 16.98 -16.04 -4.42
N THR A 321 16.86 -15.57 -3.18
CA THR A 321 15.92 -14.50 -2.83
C THR A 321 16.22 -13.20 -3.60
N ALA A 322 17.50 -12.83 -3.73
CA ALA A 322 17.90 -11.67 -4.54
C ALA A 322 17.59 -11.87 -6.04
N ILE A 323 17.84 -13.07 -6.58
CA ILE A 323 17.52 -13.44 -7.96
C ILE A 323 16.02 -13.29 -8.23
N ASN A 324 15.16 -13.79 -7.35
CA ASN A 324 13.72 -13.64 -7.48
C ASN A 324 13.30 -12.16 -7.53
N CYS A 325 13.89 -11.28 -6.71
CA CYS A 325 13.63 -9.85 -6.77
C CYS A 325 14.04 -9.23 -8.12
N MET A 326 15.22 -9.62 -8.62
CA MET A 326 15.72 -9.14 -9.91
C MET A 326 14.82 -9.57 -11.08
N ASP A 327 14.19 -10.75 -11.02
CA ASP A 327 13.22 -11.19 -12.02
C ASP A 327 11.95 -10.31 -12.03
N TRP A 328 11.43 -9.95 -10.85
CA TRP A 328 10.29 -9.02 -10.76
C TRP A 328 10.67 -7.61 -11.21
N LEU A 329 11.87 -7.12 -10.87
CA LEU A 329 12.38 -5.84 -11.37
C LEU A 329 12.56 -5.87 -12.91
N GLN A 330 13.02 -6.99 -13.48
CA GLN A 330 13.12 -7.17 -14.93
C GLN A 330 11.77 -6.99 -15.61
N SER A 331 10.74 -7.71 -15.15
CA SER A 331 9.39 -7.63 -15.71
C SER A 331 8.81 -6.22 -15.64
N ASN A 332 9.01 -5.52 -14.53
CA ASN A 332 8.53 -4.15 -14.35
C ASN A 332 9.30 -3.14 -15.21
N LEU A 333 10.63 -3.24 -15.32
CA LEU A 333 11.44 -2.40 -16.21
C LEU A 333 11.06 -2.60 -17.69
N LEU A 334 10.81 -3.85 -18.11
CA LEU A 334 10.30 -4.13 -19.45
C LEU A 334 8.95 -3.46 -19.71
N LYS A 335 8.06 -3.43 -18.72
CA LYS A 335 6.78 -2.73 -18.82
C LYS A 335 6.96 -1.21 -18.97
N ILE A 336 7.82 -0.61 -18.14
CA ILE A 336 8.14 0.82 -18.20
C ILE A 336 8.73 1.18 -19.58
N SER A 337 9.68 0.38 -20.08
CA SER A 337 10.34 0.63 -21.38
C SER A 337 9.40 0.61 -22.60
N LYS A 338 8.25 -0.05 -22.48
CA LYS A 338 7.22 -0.12 -23.55
C LYS A 338 6.23 1.03 -23.47
N THR A 339 6.25 1.79 -22.39
CA THR A 339 5.42 2.97 -22.20
C THR A 339 6.09 4.16 -22.87
N ALA A 340 5.32 5.11 -23.40
CA ALA A 340 5.87 6.34 -23.95
C ALA A 340 6.61 7.13 -22.85
N GLU A 341 7.69 7.81 -23.22
CA GLU A 341 8.41 8.67 -22.28
C GLU A 341 7.48 9.74 -21.72
N PRO A 342 7.38 9.87 -20.38
CA PRO A 342 6.48 10.81 -19.75
C PRO A 342 6.88 12.25 -20.05
N SER A 343 5.94 13.05 -20.54
CA SER A 343 6.08 14.49 -20.67
C SER A 343 5.95 15.18 -19.30
N PRO A 344 6.80 16.17 -19.00
CA PRO A 344 6.68 16.98 -17.80
C PRO A 344 5.46 17.91 -17.85
N TYR A 345 4.96 18.25 -19.03
CA TYR A 345 3.96 19.28 -19.26
C TYR A 345 2.53 18.76 -19.16
N ARG A 346 1.73 19.35 -18.26
CA ARG A 346 0.33 19.01 -18.02
C ARG A 346 -0.60 20.18 -18.34
N TYR A 347 -1.68 19.85 -19.05
CA TYR A 347 -2.61 20.81 -19.61
C TYR A 347 -3.99 20.68 -19.00
N ASP A 348 -4.74 21.78 -18.97
CA ASP A 348 -6.13 21.82 -18.53
C ASP A 348 -7.11 21.33 -19.62
N SER A 349 -8.41 21.44 -19.34
CA SER A 349 -9.46 21.10 -20.30
C SER A 349 -9.41 21.94 -21.58
N GLU A 350 -8.88 23.16 -21.52
CA GLU A 350 -8.78 24.14 -22.61
C GLU A 350 -7.43 24.04 -23.38
N ASP A 351 -6.63 23.01 -23.11
CA ASP A 351 -5.30 22.79 -23.71
C ASP A 351 -4.28 23.91 -23.42
N ASN A 352 -4.45 24.63 -22.30
CA ASN A 352 -3.44 25.56 -21.79
C ASN A 352 -2.47 24.82 -20.85
N LEU A 353 -1.17 25.12 -20.96
CA LEU A 353 -0.17 24.62 -20.02
C LEU A 353 -0.44 25.18 -18.63
N ARG A 354 -0.60 24.31 -17.63
CA ARG A 354 -0.88 24.71 -16.24
C ARG A 354 0.11 24.19 -15.22
N LEU A 355 0.64 23.00 -15.44
CA LEU A 355 1.53 22.35 -14.48
C LEU A 355 2.74 21.75 -15.21
N ILE A 356 3.93 22.04 -14.71
CA ILE A 356 5.20 21.44 -15.13
C ILE A 356 5.62 20.53 -13.99
N THR A 357 5.72 19.24 -14.28
CA THR A 357 6.02 18.18 -13.32
C THR A 357 7.43 17.65 -13.58
N LYS A 358 8.00 16.93 -12.61
CA LYS A 358 9.22 16.16 -12.80
C LYS A 358 8.82 14.68 -12.97
N PRO A 359 8.63 14.17 -14.19
CA PRO A 359 8.31 12.77 -14.38
C PRO A 359 9.55 11.90 -14.14
N ILE A 360 9.34 10.63 -13.78
CA ILE A 360 10.41 9.65 -13.60
C ILE A 360 10.72 9.04 -14.97
N SER A 361 11.95 9.15 -15.45
CA SER A 361 12.35 8.55 -16.73
C SER A 361 12.72 7.07 -16.57
N PHE A 362 12.74 6.33 -17.66
CA PHE A 362 13.27 4.96 -17.66
C PHE A 362 14.72 4.91 -17.14
N THR A 363 15.54 5.89 -17.50
CA THR A 363 16.93 6.01 -17.06
C THR A 363 17.01 6.16 -15.54
N GLU A 364 16.15 7.00 -14.94
CA GLU A 364 16.11 7.17 -13.49
C GLU A 364 15.75 5.85 -12.77
N PHE A 365 14.81 5.06 -13.31
CA PHE A 365 14.51 3.72 -12.76
C PHE A 365 15.73 2.79 -12.82
N CYS A 366 16.44 2.76 -13.96
CA CYS A 366 17.64 1.95 -14.13
C CYS A 366 18.75 2.36 -13.17
N GLU A 367 19.00 3.66 -13.01
CA GLU A 367 19.99 4.18 -12.07
C GLU A 367 19.63 3.80 -10.63
N LEU A 368 18.39 4.01 -10.22
CA LEU A 368 17.93 3.68 -8.87
C LEU A 368 18.02 2.19 -8.56
N ILE A 369 17.68 1.33 -9.53
CA ILE A 369 17.76 -0.12 -9.34
C ILE A 369 19.22 -0.59 -9.38
N PHE A 370 19.89 -0.41 -10.52
CA PHE A 370 21.16 -1.06 -10.79
C PHE A 370 22.29 -0.49 -9.94
N CYS A 371 22.37 0.84 -9.75
CA CYS A 371 23.44 1.42 -8.94
C CYS A 371 23.31 1.04 -7.47
N ARG A 372 22.08 0.91 -6.94
CA ARG A 372 21.87 0.59 -5.52
C ARG A 372 22.08 -0.88 -5.18
N ILE A 373 21.76 -1.80 -6.08
CA ILE A 373 21.99 -3.24 -5.85
C ILE A 373 23.42 -3.67 -6.16
N GLN A 374 24.13 -2.94 -7.03
CA GLN A 374 25.47 -3.32 -7.49
C GLN A 374 26.48 -3.61 -6.38
N PRO A 375 26.61 -2.82 -5.29
CA PRO A 375 27.58 -3.08 -4.23
C PRO A 375 27.40 -4.44 -3.53
N TYR A 376 26.18 -4.97 -3.54
CA TYR A 376 25.83 -6.27 -2.96
C TYR A 376 25.97 -7.37 -4.00
N VAL A 377 25.42 -7.14 -5.19
CA VAL A 377 25.39 -8.12 -6.29
C VAL A 377 26.79 -8.45 -6.78
N CYS A 378 27.70 -7.47 -6.90
CA CYS A 378 29.04 -7.72 -7.45
C CYS A 378 29.92 -8.65 -6.61
N ARG A 379 29.52 -8.93 -5.37
CA ARG A 379 30.24 -9.81 -4.42
C ARG A 379 29.74 -11.25 -4.43
N ASP A 380 28.56 -11.50 -4.99
CA ASP A 380 27.99 -12.84 -5.10
C ASP A 380 27.98 -13.31 -6.55
N ARG A 381 28.55 -14.49 -6.80
CA ARG A 381 28.67 -15.07 -8.15
C ARG A 381 27.31 -15.25 -8.82
N ASN A 382 26.33 -15.82 -8.12
CA ASN A 382 25.05 -16.21 -8.71
C ASN A 382 24.23 -14.96 -9.02
N ALA A 383 24.17 -14.02 -8.08
CA ALA A 383 23.47 -12.76 -8.26
C ALA A 383 24.09 -11.93 -9.40
N ALA A 384 25.42 -11.84 -9.48
CA ALA A 384 26.09 -11.05 -10.53
C ALA A 384 25.87 -11.62 -11.94
N LEU A 385 25.94 -12.95 -12.09
CA LEU A 385 25.63 -13.62 -13.35
C LEU A 385 24.17 -13.42 -13.75
N HIS A 386 23.26 -13.50 -12.78
CA HIS A 386 21.84 -13.29 -13.03
C HIS A 386 21.54 -11.84 -13.41
N LEU A 387 22.09 -10.86 -12.70
CA LEU A 387 21.90 -9.45 -13.02
C LEU A 387 22.39 -9.10 -14.43
N MET A 388 23.54 -9.64 -14.85
CA MET A 388 24.01 -9.47 -16.23
C MET A 388 23.00 -10.06 -17.24
N THR A 389 22.44 -11.23 -16.93
CA THR A 389 21.41 -11.89 -17.76
C THR A 389 20.12 -11.06 -17.82
N VAL A 390 19.70 -10.48 -16.70
CA VAL A 390 18.56 -9.55 -16.61
C VAL A 390 18.78 -8.34 -17.50
N ILE A 391 19.94 -7.67 -17.40
CA ILE A 391 20.24 -6.49 -18.22
C ILE A 391 20.25 -6.85 -19.71
N ILE A 392 20.85 -7.99 -20.09
CA ILE A 392 20.85 -8.49 -21.48
C ILE A 392 19.42 -8.78 -21.96
N SER A 393 18.60 -9.43 -21.13
CA SER A 393 17.21 -9.74 -21.44
C SER A 393 16.42 -8.46 -21.73
N ILE A 394 16.56 -7.45 -20.87
CA ILE A 394 15.91 -6.15 -21.06
C ILE A 394 16.42 -5.48 -22.34
N TYR A 395 17.74 -5.41 -22.53
CA TYR A 395 18.37 -4.80 -23.71
C TYR A 395 17.88 -5.41 -25.03
N ASN A 396 17.74 -6.73 -25.10
CA ASN A 396 17.28 -7.43 -26.30
C ASN A 396 15.79 -7.23 -26.60
N ASN A 397 14.98 -6.93 -25.59
CA ASN A 397 13.52 -6.79 -25.71
C ASN A 397 13.04 -5.33 -25.84
N ILE A 398 13.96 -4.35 -25.84
CA ILE A 398 13.66 -2.93 -26.01
C ILE A 398 14.06 -2.46 -27.42
N ASN A 399 13.33 -1.49 -27.95
CA ASN A 399 13.63 -0.86 -29.25
C ASN A 399 14.25 0.54 -29.12
N ASN A 400 14.02 1.26 -28.02
CA ASN A 400 14.54 2.61 -27.81
C ASN A 400 16.08 2.59 -27.65
N HIS A 401 16.77 3.34 -28.52
CA HIS A 401 18.24 3.42 -28.54
C HIS A 401 18.82 4.07 -27.28
N GLU A 402 18.16 5.08 -26.70
CA GLU A 402 18.62 5.77 -25.49
C GLU A 402 18.55 4.85 -24.25
N HIS A 403 17.47 4.07 -24.15
CA HIS A 403 17.33 3.04 -23.11
C HIS A 403 18.40 1.96 -23.25
N LYS A 404 18.73 1.55 -24.49
CA LYS A 404 19.80 0.60 -24.77
C LYS A 404 21.17 1.11 -24.33
N ILE A 405 21.49 2.38 -24.60
CA ILE A 405 22.74 3.01 -24.13
C ILE A 405 22.80 2.97 -22.59
N THR A 406 21.70 3.33 -21.93
CA THR A 406 21.61 3.33 -20.45
C THR A 406 21.89 1.94 -19.88
N LEU A 407 21.26 0.89 -20.44
CA LEU A 407 21.46 -0.50 -20.01
C LEU A 407 22.90 -0.97 -20.27
N ALA A 408 23.48 -0.63 -21.42
CA ALA A 408 24.86 -0.97 -21.75
C ALA A 408 25.85 -0.33 -20.75
N SER A 409 25.60 0.92 -20.33
CA SER A 409 26.37 1.60 -19.29
C SER A 409 26.32 0.85 -17.95
N HIS A 410 25.14 0.41 -17.51
CA HIS A 410 25.02 -0.38 -16.29
C HIS A 410 25.66 -1.76 -16.41
N ALA A 411 25.56 -2.42 -17.58
CA ALA A 411 26.23 -3.69 -17.83
C ALA A 411 27.76 -3.55 -17.79
N GLN A 412 28.31 -2.48 -18.37
CA GLN A 412 29.74 -2.16 -18.32
C GLN A 412 30.17 -1.93 -16.87
N SER A 413 29.43 -1.12 -16.11
CA SER A 413 29.71 -0.86 -14.69
C SER A 413 29.71 -2.16 -13.87
N LEU A 414 28.76 -3.06 -14.09
CA LEU A 414 28.71 -4.36 -13.41
C LEU A 414 29.93 -5.22 -13.76
N LYS A 415 30.30 -5.31 -15.04
CA LYS A 415 31.49 -6.05 -15.51
C LYS A 415 32.77 -5.56 -14.84
N ASP A 416 32.92 -4.24 -14.72
CA ASP A 416 34.11 -3.64 -14.13
C ASP A 416 34.13 -3.90 -12.61
N ALA A 417 32.98 -3.77 -11.94
CA ALA A 417 32.86 -4.03 -10.50
C ALA A 417 33.21 -5.47 -10.12
N VAL A 418 32.71 -6.48 -10.83
CA VAL A 418 32.92 -7.90 -10.47
C VAL A 418 34.38 -8.34 -10.57
N THR A 419 35.20 -7.63 -11.37
CA THR A 419 36.64 -7.94 -11.53
C THR A 419 37.41 -7.78 -10.22
N ASN A 420 36.94 -6.91 -9.32
CA ASN A 420 37.59 -6.65 -8.03
C ASN A 420 37.13 -7.58 -6.90
N PHE A 421 36.00 -8.28 -7.06
CA PHE A 421 35.37 -9.02 -5.96
C PHE A 421 35.23 -10.52 -6.21
N LEU A 422 35.03 -10.95 -7.46
CA LEU A 422 34.83 -12.36 -7.80
C LEU A 422 36.14 -13.04 -8.21
N MET A 423 36.13 -14.37 -8.19
CA MET A 423 37.23 -15.16 -8.74
C MET A 423 37.42 -14.90 -10.25
N ASN A 424 38.64 -15.06 -10.74
CA ASN A 424 38.99 -14.80 -12.14
C ASN A 424 38.07 -15.56 -13.13
N GLU A 425 37.74 -16.82 -12.83
CA GLU A 425 36.86 -17.63 -13.68
C GLU A 425 35.44 -17.02 -13.80
N ASP A 426 34.84 -16.64 -12.68
CA ASP A 426 33.50 -16.06 -12.63
C ASP A 426 33.46 -14.66 -13.26
N SER A 427 34.46 -13.82 -12.95
CA SER A 427 34.57 -12.49 -13.56
C SER A 427 34.74 -12.57 -15.09
N ASN A 428 35.52 -13.54 -15.58
CA ASN A 428 35.67 -13.81 -17.02
C ASN A 428 34.36 -14.27 -17.65
N ARG A 429 33.54 -15.07 -16.96
CA ARG A 429 32.23 -15.48 -17.46
C ARG A 429 31.30 -14.29 -17.68
N ILE A 430 31.25 -13.35 -16.73
CA ILE A 430 30.46 -12.11 -16.86
C ILE A 430 31.02 -11.23 -17.97
N ARG A 431 32.35 -11.10 -18.08
CA ARG A 431 33.00 -10.36 -19.17
C ARG A 431 32.67 -10.94 -20.55
N ASN A 432 32.64 -12.26 -20.68
CA ASN A 432 32.25 -12.93 -21.92
C ASN A 432 30.78 -12.68 -22.27
N LEU A 433 29.88 -12.71 -21.28
CA LEU A 433 28.47 -12.35 -21.48
C LEU A 433 28.32 -10.91 -21.95
N TYR A 434 29.04 -9.97 -21.33
CA TYR A 434 29.04 -8.57 -21.74
C TYR A 434 29.52 -8.42 -23.19
N ASN A 435 30.70 -8.96 -23.50
CA ASN A 435 31.32 -8.80 -24.83
C ASN A 435 30.45 -9.39 -25.94
N LYS A 436 29.74 -10.49 -25.67
CA LYS A 436 28.86 -11.13 -26.65
C LYS A 436 27.63 -10.28 -27.02
N ASN A 437 27.15 -9.44 -26.10
CA ASN A 437 25.86 -8.74 -26.26
C ASN A 437 25.98 -7.22 -26.44
N PHE A 438 27.05 -6.60 -25.97
CA PHE A 438 27.20 -5.13 -25.96
C PHE A 438 28.40 -4.62 -26.75
N SER A 439 29.40 -5.46 -27.04
CA SER A 439 30.55 -5.06 -27.85
C SER A 439 30.23 -5.18 -29.34
N THR A 440 29.57 -4.15 -29.89
CA THR A 440 29.40 -3.95 -31.33
C THR A 440 29.75 -2.52 -31.69
#